data_AF-A0A2D6P9C1-F1
#
_entry.id   AF-A0A2D6P9C1-F1
#
_cell.length_a   1.000
_cell.length_b   1.000
_cell.length_c   1.000
_cell.angle_alpha   90.00
_cell.angle_beta   90.00
_cell.angle_gamma   90.00
#
_symmetry.space_group_name_H-M   'P 1'
#
loop_
_entity.id
_entity.type
_entity.pdbx_description
1 polymer ?
#
loop_
_entity_poly.entity_id
_entity_poly.type
_entity_poly.pdbx_seq_one_letter_code
_entity_poly.pdbx_strand_id
1 'polypeptide(L)' 'MRDQNTIEDNESKQEKWNRGLDLFIESVLKPDPSLRQCAHNQKCYHELMDVRQDVLQKLKSMRWH' A
#
# COMPACT_ATOMS: atom_id res chain seq x y z
N MET A 1 0.60 7.36 7.01
CA MET A 1 1.40 6.51 7.92
C MET A 1 1.66 7.26 9.18
N ARG A 2 0.85 6.95 10.19
CA ARG A 2 1.11 7.36 11.57
C ARG A 2 1.87 6.20 12.20
N ASP A 3 3.01 6.49 12.82
CA ASP A 3 3.74 5.45 13.52
C ASP A 3 2.91 4.93 14.70
N GLN A 4 2.79 3.61 14.80
CA GLN A 4 1.98 2.92 15.83
C GLN A 4 2.83 2.51 17.05
N ASN A 5 4.09 3.00 17.13
CA ASN A 5 5.13 2.56 18.07
C ASN A 5 5.52 1.08 17.92
N THR A 6 6.60 0.69 18.59
CA THR A 6 7.06 -0.70 18.66
C THR A 6 6.02 -1.60 19.32
N ILE A 7 5.73 -2.73 18.68
CA ILE A 7 4.84 -3.79 19.21
C ILE A 7 5.72 -4.93 19.73
N GLU A 8 5.32 -5.60 20.81
CA GLU A 8 6.01 -6.78 21.33
C GLU A 8 5.97 -7.96 20.32
N ASP A 9 7.05 -8.72 20.21
CA ASP A 9 7.21 -9.76 19.19
C ASP A 9 6.52 -11.11 19.54
N ASN A 10 5.37 -11.07 20.22
CA ASN A 10 4.65 -12.23 20.74
C ASN A 10 3.41 -12.64 19.91
N GLU A 11 3.10 -11.91 18.84
CA GLU A 11 1.94 -12.16 17.99
C GLU A 11 2.16 -13.30 16.99
N SER A 12 1.05 -13.86 16.51
CA SER A 12 1.03 -14.89 15.48
C SER A 12 1.56 -14.37 14.13
N LYS A 13 1.99 -15.31 13.28
CA LYS A 13 2.37 -14.99 11.90
C LYS A 13 1.22 -14.34 11.11
N GLN A 14 -0.02 -14.74 11.38
CA GLN A 14 -1.21 -14.20 10.73
C GLN A 14 -1.42 -12.71 11.07
N GLU A 15 -1.26 -12.32 12.33
CA GLU A 15 -1.36 -10.93 12.77
C GLU A 15 -0.26 -10.06 12.14
N LYS A 16 0.99 -10.54 12.18
CA LYS A 16 2.12 -9.85 11.54
C LYS A 16 1.92 -9.69 10.03
N TRP A 17 1.40 -10.71 9.36
CA TRP A 17 1.07 -10.67 7.93
C TRP A 17 0.00 -9.62 7.63
N ASN A 18 -1.13 -9.66 8.32
CA ASN A 18 -2.24 -8.74 8.10
C ASN A 18 -1.84 -7.29 8.40
N ARG A 19 -1.04 -7.05 9.45
CA ARG A 19 -0.47 -5.73 9.74
C ARG A 19 0.48 -5.25 8.65
N GLY A 20 1.37 -6.12 8.16
CA GLY A 20 2.26 -5.80 7.04
C GLY A 20 1.49 -5.46 5.77
N LEU A 21 0.42 -6.21 5.49
CA LEU A 21 -0.51 -5.94 4.38
C LEU A 21 -1.17 -4.57 4.53
N ASP A 22 -1.67 -4.23 5.72
CA ASP A 22 -2.32 -2.94 5.98
C ASP A 22 -1.35 -1.77 5.81
N LEU A 23 -0.13 -1.89 6.35
CA LEU A 23 0.94 -0.90 6.16
C LEU A 23 1.25 -0.70 4.67
N PHE A 24 1.30 -1.78 3.88
CA PHE A 24 1.56 -1.68 2.47
C PHE A 24 0.38 -1.06 1.69
N ILE A 25 -0.87 -1.39 2.04
CA ILE A 25 -2.07 -0.74 1.48
C ILE A 25 -2.04 0.76 1.77
N GLU A 26 -1.70 1.19 3.00
CA GLU A 26 -1.52 2.61 3.31
C GLU A 26 -0.44 3.26 2.45
N SER A 27 0.66 2.55 2.16
CA SER A 27 1.75 3.06 1.32
C SER A 27 1.30 3.34 -0.11
N VAL A 28 0.47 2.46 -0.67
CA VAL A 28 -0.10 2.58 -2.02
C VAL A 28 -1.21 3.63 -2.06
N LEU A 29 -1.95 3.80 -0.96
CA LEU A 29 -2.97 4.84 -0.84
C LEU A 29 -2.37 6.24 -0.70
N LYS A 30 -1.22 6.34 -0.02
CA LYS A 30 -0.51 7.60 0.17
C LYS A 30 -0.07 8.15 -1.18
N PRO A 31 -0.42 9.40 -1.53
CA PRO A 31 0.08 10.03 -2.74
C PRO A 31 1.60 10.23 -2.64
N ASP A 32 2.33 9.85 -3.68
CA ASP A 32 3.70 10.31 -3.94
C ASP A 32 3.65 11.45 -4.97
N PRO A 33 3.86 12.71 -4.55
CA PRO A 33 3.81 13.87 -5.46
C PRO A 33 4.88 13.81 -6.55
N SER A 34 6.08 13.28 -6.25
CA SER A 34 7.19 13.19 -7.21
C SER A 34 6.85 12.20 -8.32
N LEU A 35 6.37 11.01 -7.94
CA LEU A 35 5.92 9.99 -8.89
C LEU A 35 4.78 10.52 -9.78
N ARG A 36 3.79 11.19 -9.18
CA ARG A 36 2.66 11.76 -9.93
C ARG A 36 3.09 12.86 -10.89
N GLN A 37 4.00 13.74 -10.47
CA GLN A 37 4.56 14.76 -11.35
C GLN A 37 5.31 14.12 -12.53
N CYS A 38 6.08 13.07 -12.26
CA CYS A 38 6.78 12.29 -13.28
C CYS A 38 5.79 11.69 -14.29
N ALA A 39 4.69 11.09 -13.81
CA ALA A 39 3.65 10.52 -14.67
C ALA A 39 2.91 11.58 -15.50
N HIS A 40 2.68 12.78 -14.96
CA HIS A 40 2.16 13.90 -15.75
C HIS A 40 3.14 14.33 -16.85
N ASN A 41 4.43 14.49 -16.51
CA ASN A 41 5.46 14.88 -17.48
C ASN A 41 5.61 13.83 -18.60
N GLN A 42 5.44 12.55 -18.29
CA GLN A 42 5.51 11.44 -19.22
C GLN A 42 4.16 11.08 -19.86
N LYS A 43 3.10 11.84 -19.59
CA LYS A 43 1.73 11.63 -20.13
C LYS A 43 1.13 10.25 -19.82
N CYS A 44 1.46 9.67 -18.66
CA CYS A 44 0.98 8.35 -18.21
C CYS A 44 0.29 8.38 -16.82
N TYR A 45 -0.30 9.52 -16.45
CA TYR A 45 -0.92 9.69 -15.13
C TYR A 45 -2.16 8.81 -14.93
N HIS A 46 -2.98 8.63 -15.97
CA HIS A 46 -4.19 7.82 -15.87
C HIS A 46 -3.84 6.34 -15.72
N GLU A 47 -2.88 5.87 -16.51
CA GLU A 47 -2.33 4.52 -16.47
C GLU A 47 -1.70 4.23 -15.09
N LEU A 48 -0.98 5.19 -14.52
CA LEU A 48 -0.46 5.06 -13.14
C LEU A 48 -1.59 4.84 -12.13
N MET A 49 -2.71 5.56 -12.28
CA MET A 49 -3.86 5.45 -11.37
C MET A 49 -4.64 4.14 -11.57
N ASP A 50 -4.72 3.64 -12.79
CA ASP A 50 -5.31 2.33 -13.10
C ASP A 50 -4.47 1.20 -12.49
N VAL A 51 -3.16 1.22 -12.69
CA VAL A 51 -2.23 0.27 -12.05
C VAL A 51 -2.35 0.32 -10.53
N ARG A 52 -2.43 1.52 -9.94
CA ARG A 52 -2.65 1.67 -8.49
C ARG A 52 -3.95 0.99 -8.05
N GLN A 53 -5.03 1.14 -8.82
CA GLN A 53 -6.32 0.52 -8.50
C GLN A 53 -6.23 -1.01 -8.56
N ASP A 54 -5.61 -1.56 -9.59
CA ASP A 54 -5.42 -3.01 -9.75
C ASP A 54 -4.60 -3.61 -8.59
N VAL A 55 -3.51 -2.94 -8.22
CA VAL A 55 -2.68 -3.33 -7.07
C VAL A 55 -3.52 -3.31 -5.79
N LEU A 56 -4.33 -2.28 -5.55
CA LEU A 56 -5.20 -2.22 -4.36
C LEU A 56 -6.22 -3.36 -4.32
N GLN A 57 -6.80 -3.75 -5.46
CA GLN A 57 -7.70 -4.91 -5.51
C GLN A 57 -6.96 -6.21 -5.19
N LYS A 58 -5.76 -6.38 -5.74
CA LYS A 58 -4.94 -7.55 -5.44
C LYS A 58 -4.57 -7.64 -3.96
N LEU A 59 -4.18 -6.52 -3.34
CA LEU A 59 -3.84 -6.48 -1.92
C LEU A 59 -5.02 -6.85 -1.03
N LYS A 60 -6.24 -6.38 -1.34
CA LYS A 60 -7.44 -6.77 -0.60
C LYS A 60 -7.69 -8.29 -0.62
N SER A 61 -7.30 -8.97 -1.69
CA SER A 61 -7.45 -10.43 -1.81
C SER A 61 -6.39 -11.23 -1.04
N MET A 62 -5.37 -10.58 -0.47
CA MET A 62 -4.26 -11.24 0.24
C MET A 62 -4.49 -11.35 1.76
N ARG A 63 -5.65 -10.92 2.27
CA ARG A 63 -5.98 -11.00 3.69
C ARG A 63 -6.00 -12.45 4.15
N TRP A 64 -5.30 -12.75 5.24
CA TRP A 64 -5.31 -14.08 5.84
C TRP A 64 -6.45 -14.15 6.85
N HIS A 65 -7.45 -15.00 6.55
CA HIS A 65 -8.60 -15.31 7.41
C HIS A 65 -8.34 -16.52 8.30
#